data_AF-A0A2G6BD27-F1
#
_entry.id   AF-A0A2G6BD27-F1
#
_cell.length_a   1.000
_cell.length_b   1.000
_cell.length_c   1.000
_cell.angle_alpha   90.00
_cell.angle_beta   90.00
_cell.angle_gamma   90.00
#
_symmetry.space_group_name_H-M   'P 1'
#
loop_
_entity.id
_entity.type
_entity.pdbx_description
1 polymer ?
#
loop_
_entity_poly.entity_id
_entity_poly.type
_entity_poly.pdbx_seq_one_letter_code
_entity_poly.pdbx_strand_id
1 'polypeptide(L)'
;MALPNSHWTTTLEEHNVFQSMSRKGNCIDNSPMENFFGLMKQEMYYGEPLRTYEELEQAIKTYIHYYNHKRIKQKLAGMSPVQYRLHTSQLAA
;
A
#
# COMPACT_ATOMS: atom_id res chain seq x y z
N MET A 1 -15.73 8.13 -8.53
CA MET A 1 -15.70 6.70 -8.16
C MET A 1 -16.16 5.94 -9.38
N ALA A 2 -15.36 4.96 -9.83
CA ALA A 2 -15.74 4.08 -10.92
C ALA A 2 -16.96 3.26 -10.49
N LEU A 3 -17.91 3.04 -11.40
CA LEU A 3 -19.00 2.08 -11.16
C LEU A 3 -18.36 0.72 -10.83
N PRO A 4 -18.88 -0.03 -9.84
CA PRO A 4 -18.35 -1.34 -9.51
C PRO A 4 -18.45 -2.22 -10.75
N ASN A 5 -17.29 -2.65 -11.25
CA ASN A 5 -17.25 -3.58 -12.36
C ASN A 5 -17.76 -4.93 -11.84
N SER A 6 -18.77 -5.47 -12.53
CA SER A 6 -19.52 -6.65 -12.11
C SER A 6 -18.66 -7.89 -11.89
N HIS A 7 -17.55 -8.01 -12.62
CA HIS A 7 -16.61 -9.11 -12.44
C HIS A 7 -15.95 -9.05 -11.05
N TRP A 8 -15.45 -7.87 -10.65
CA TRP A 8 -14.80 -7.70 -9.35
C TRP A 8 -15.78 -7.83 -8.19
N THR A 9 -17.03 -7.38 -8.35
CA THR A 9 -18.03 -7.53 -7.28
C THR A 9 -18.33 -8.99 -7.00
N THR A 10 -18.50 -9.80 -8.05
CA THR A 10 -18.75 -11.24 -7.92
C THR A 10 -17.57 -11.96 -7.27
N THR A 11 -16.33 -11.68 -7.71
CA THR A 11 -15.15 -12.28 -7.08
C THR A 11 -15.05 -11.96 -5.59
N LEU A 12 -15.36 -10.74 -5.18
CA LEU A 12 -15.32 -10.36 -3.77
C LEU A 12 -16.40 -11.08 -2.94
N GLU A 13 -17.59 -11.25 -3.50
CA GLU A 13 -18.67 -12.04 -2.88
C GLU A 13 -18.28 -13.51 -2.72
N GLU A 14 -17.71 -14.13 -3.76
CA GLU A 14 -17.22 -15.52 -3.73
C GLU A 14 -16.16 -15.75 -2.64
N HIS A 15 -15.32 -14.74 -2.38
CA HIS A 15 -14.28 -14.79 -1.36
C HIS A 15 -14.72 -14.25 0.01
N ASN A 16 -16.00 -13.95 0.22
CA ASN A 16 -16.54 -13.36 1.46
C ASN A 16 -15.85 -12.05 1.87
N VAL A 17 -15.42 -11.25 0.89
CA VAL A 17 -14.79 -9.94 1.10
C VAL A 17 -15.83 -8.83 0.96
N PHE A 18 -16.09 -8.12 2.06
CA PHE A 18 -17.01 -6.99 2.05
C PHE A 18 -16.36 -5.75 1.43
N GLN A 19 -16.98 -5.21 0.39
CA GLN A 19 -16.56 -3.94 -0.21
C GLN A 19 -16.92 -2.77 0.68
N SER A 20 -15.92 -2.01 1.11
CA SER A 20 -16.09 -0.73 1.80
C SER A 20 -15.81 0.42 0.83
N MET A 21 -16.86 1.04 0.30
CA MET A 21 -16.75 2.22 -0.56
C MET A 21 -17.15 3.46 0.24
N SER A 22 -16.18 4.31 0.56
CA SER A 22 -16.41 5.58 1.24
C SER A 22 -17.19 6.56 0.34
N ARG A 23 -18.05 7.42 0.90
CA ARG A 23 -18.83 8.40 0.12
C ARG A 23 -17.91 9.33 -0.69
N LYS A 24 -18.39 9.81 -1.84
CA LYS A 24 -17.68 10.80 -2.67
C LYS A 24 -17.25 11.99 -1.80
N GLY A 25 -15.96 12.28 -1.76
CA GLY A 25 -15.36 13.35 -0.93
C GLY A 25 -14.71 12.87 0.37
N ASN A 26 -14.81 11.59 0.74
CA ASN A 26 -14.11 11.02 1.88
C ASN A 26 -12.83 10.28 1.44
N CYS A 27 -11.68 10.96 1.50
CA CYS A 27 -10.39 10.42 1.08
C CYS A 27 -9.60 9.72 2.21
N ILE A 28 -10.19 9.52 3.39
CA ILE A 28 -9.48 8.98 4.56
C ILE A 28 -8.84 7.62 4.24
N ASP A 29 -9.55 6.75 3.53
CA ASP A 29 -9.05 5.42 3.17
C ASP A 29 -8.04 5.47 2.01
N ASN A 30 -8.15 6.46 1.12
CA ASN A 30 -7.32 6.57 -0.07
C ASN A 30 -6.00 7.34 0.18
N SER A 31 -6.04 8.35 1.06
CA SER A 31 -4.91 9.25 1.34
C SER A 31 -3.63 8.51 1.78
N PRO A 32 -3.69 7.48 2.65
CA PRO A 32 -2.50 6.70 2.99
C PRO A 32 -1.87 5.99 1.79
N MET A 33 -2.69 5.48 0.87
CA MET A 33 -2.21 4.80 -0.34
C MET A 33 -1.66 5.79 -1.37
N GLU A 34 -2.30 6.94 -1.55
CA GLU A 34 -1.76 8.03 -2.38
C GLU A 34 -0.38 8.48 -1.88
N ASN A 35 -0.23 8.66 -0.57
CA ASN A 35 1.04 9.01 0.05
C ASN A 35 2.09 7.90 -0.17
N PHE A 36 1.72 6.62 -0.04
CA PHE A 36 2.63 5.51 -0.34
C PHE A 36 3.12 5.56 -1.79
N PHE A 37 2.23 5.74 -2.77
CA PHE A 37 2.61 5.81 -4.18
C PHE A 37 3.44 7.06 -4.50
N GLY A 38 3.16 8.19 -3.86
CA GLY A 38 3.96 9.41 -3.97
C GLY A 38 5.41 9.18 -3.52
N LEU A 39 5.59 8.61 -2.32
CA LEU A 39 6.90 8.25 -1.78
C LEU A 39 7.63 7.24 -2.67
N MET A 40 6.94 6.20 -3.13
CA MET A 40 7.54 5.19 -4.01
C MET A 40 8.07 5.81 -5.30
N LYS A 41 7.28 6.66 -5.95
CA LYS A 41 7.74 7.30 -7.19
C LYS A 41 8.91 8.25 -6.91
N GLN A 42 8.84 9.00 -5.82
CA GLN A 42 9.91 9.93 -5.44
C GLN A 42 11.22 9.24 -5.09
N GLU A 43 11.18 8.15 -4.35
CA GLU A 43 12.38 7.50 -3.81
C GLU A 43 12.98 6.46 -4.78
N MET A 44 12.19 5.87 -5.68
CA MET A 44 12.63 4.74 -6.54
C MET A 44 12.52 4.99 -8.05
N TYR A 45 11.67 5.93 -8.49
CA TYR A 45 11.34 6.09 -9.92
C TYR A 45 11.84 7.41 -10.51
N TYR A 46 11.65 8.54 -9.84
CA TYR A 46 12.04 9.84 -10.36
C TYR A 46 13.55 10.04 -10.32
N GLY A 47 14.12 10.50 -11.43
CA GLY A 47 15.57 10.73 -11.58
C GLY A 47 16.36 9.50 -12.06
N GLU A 48 15.69 8.36 -12.23
CA GLU A 48 16.29 7.12 -12.70
C GLU A 48 16.23 6.99 -14.22
N PRO A 49 17.19 6.29 -14.86
CA PRO A 49 17.16 6.02 -16.29
C PRO A 49 15.92 5.18 -16.67
N LEU A 50 15.58 5.18 -17.96
CA LEU A 50 14.53 4.30 -18.48
C LEU A 50 14.89 2.84 -18.20
N ARG A 51 13.93 2.12 -17.61
CA ARG A 51 14.05 0.72 -17.23
C ARG A 51 13.20 -0.14 -18.17
N THR A 52 13.60 -1.39 -18.36
CA THR A 52 12.68 -2.37 -18.94
C THR A 52 11.52 -2.63 -17.99
N TYR A 53 10.48 -3.30 -18.48
CA TYR A 53 9.36 -3.68 -17.64
C TYR A 53 9.82 -4.56 -16.47
N GLU A 54 10.70 -5.53 -16.72
CA GLU A 54 11.21 -6.48 -15.73
C GLU A 54 12.04 -5.77 -14.65
N GLU A 55 12.88 -4.82 -15.06
CA GLU A 55 13.66 -4.01 -14.13
C GLU A 55 12.77 -3.13 -13.25
N LEU A 56 11.72 -2.53 -13.84
CA LEU A 56 10.75 -1.73 -13.10
C LEU A 56 9.96 -2.60 -12.11
N GLU A 57 9.50 -3.78 -12.54
CA GLU A 57 8.79 -4.73 -11.69
C GLU A 57 9.65 -5.14 -10.49
N GLN A 58 10.92 -5.46 -10.73
CA GLN A 58 11.86 -5.84 -9.69
C GLN A 58 12.15 -4.68 -8.73
N ALA A 59 12.28 -3.45 -9.23
CA ALA A 59 12.45 -2.26 -8.42
C ALA A 59 11.23 -2.00 -7.52
N ILE A 60 10.01 -2.17 -8.05
CA ILE A 60 8.76 -2.06 -7.29
C ILE A 60 8.71 -3.12 -6.18
N LYS A 61 8.97 -4.40 -6.49
CA LYS A 61 9.01 -5.49 -5.50
C LYS A 61 10.02 -5.19 -4.38
N THR A 62 11.21 -4.73 -4.76
CA THR A 62 12.28 -4.39 -3.81
C THR A 62 11.89 -3.22 -2.91
N TYR A 63 11.29 -2.17 -3.47
CA TYR A 63 10.83 -1.02 -2.70
C TYR A 63 9.70 -1.37 -1.74
N ILE A 64 8.72 -2.18 -2.16
CA ILE A 64 7.62 -2.64 -1.28
C ILE A 64 8.19 -3.42 -0.09
N HIS A 65 9.13 -4.32 -0.34
CA HIS A 65 9.78 -5.08 0.74
C HIS A 65 10.55 -4.16 1.69
N TYR A 66 11.34 -3.22 1.17
CA TYR A 66 12.01 -2.21 1.99
C TYR A 66 11.02 -1.39 2.83
N TYR A 67 9.95 -0.88 2.20
CA TYR A 67 8.95 -0.04 2.87
C TYR A 67 8.28 -0.77 4.02
N ASN A 68 7.92 -2.05 3.84
CA ASN A 68 7.20 -2.82 4.85
C ASN A 68 8.09 -3.34 5.98
N HIS A 69 9.32 -3.77 5.66
CA HIS A 69 10.16 -4.50 6.61
C HIS A 69 11.32 -3.68 7.19
N LYS A 70 11.81 -2.67 6.46
CA LYS A 70 13.05 -1.97 6.80
C LYS A 70 12.87 -0.46 7.04
N ARG A 71 11.83 0.16 6.50
CA ARG A 71 11.63 1.61 6.62
C ARG A 71 11.34 2.01 8.06
N ILE A 72 12.26 2.75 8.65
CA ILE A 72 12.11 3.35 9.97
C ILE A 72 11.12 4.51 9.89
N LYS A 73 10.10 4.50 10.76
CA LYS A 73 9.16 5.62 10.90
C LYS A 73 9.18 6.14 12.34
N GLN A 74 9.54 7.42 12.51
CA GLN A 74 9.53 8.07 13.83
C GLN A 74 8.14 8.01 14.49
N LYS A 75 7.08 8.20 13.70
CA LYS A 75 5.68 8.07 14.17
C LYS A 75 5.33 6.67 14.68
N LEU A 76 6.10 5.65 14.31
CA LEU A 76 5.93 4.25 14.74
C LEU A 76 7.01 3.85 15.77
N ALA A 77 7.50 4.81 16.57
CA ALA A 77 8.58 4.58 17.54
C ALA A 77 9.86 3.98 16.92
N GLY A 78 10.14 4.31 15.65
CA GLY A 78 11.30 3.81 14.91
C GLY A 78 11.11 2.40 14.32
N MET A 79 9.93 1.79 14.48
CA MET A 79 9.63 0.48 13.90
C MET A 79 9.30 0.56 12.41
N SER A 80 9.51 -0.55 11.70
CA SER A 80 8.94 -0.75 10.37
C SER A 80 7.42 -1.01 10.44
N PRO A 81 6.68 -0.79 9.34
CA PRO A 81 5.24 -1.06 9.32
C PRO A 81 4.86 -2.47 9.79
N VAL A 82 5.62 -3.50 9.39
CA VAL A 82 5.37 -4.88 9.83
C VAL A 82 5.68 -5.06 11.30
N GLN A 83 6.80 -4.52 11.79
CA GLN A 83 7.16 -4.59 13.21
C GLN A 83 6.09 -3.91 14.08
N TYR A 84 5.65 -2.73 13.68
CA TYR A 84 4.60 -1.99 14.38
C TYR A 84 3.30 -2.80 14.44
N ARG A 85 2.86 -3.39 13.32
CA ARG A 85 1.67 -4.24 13.27
C ARG A 85 1.76 -5.39 14.26
N LEU A 86 2.86 -6.15 14.23
CA LEU A 86 3.08 -7.29 15.13
C LEU A 86 3.07 -6.87 16.60
N HIS A 87 3.75 -5.76 16.92
CA HIS A 87 3.77 -5.21 18.27
C HIS A 87 2.38 -4.80 18.76
N THR A 88 1.61 -4.06 17.94
CA THR A 88 0.25 -3.65 18.31
C THR A 88 -0.73 -4.80 18.41
N SER A 89 -0.59 -5.83 17.57
CA SER A 89 -1.45 -7.02 17.63
C SER A 89 -1.16 -7.87 18.87
N GLN A 90 0.10 -7.93 19.34
CA GLN A 90 0.47 -8.61 20.59
C GLN A 90 -0.04 -7.89 21.83
N LEU A 91 -0.10 -6.55 21.80
CA LEU A 91 -0.62 -5.75 22.92
C LEU A 91 -2.16 -5.79 23.03
N ALA A 92 -2.85 -6.13 21.94
CA ALA A 92 -4.31 -6.20 21.89
C ALA A 92 -4.87 -7.62 22.12
N ALA A 93 -3.99 -8.62 22.28
CA ALA A 93 -4.32 -10.02 22.56
C ALA A 93 -4.12 -10.35 24.05
#